data_AF-A0A964KFE9-F1
#
_entry.id   AF-A0A964KFE9-F1
#
_cell.length_a   1.000
_cell.length_b   1.000
_cell.length_c   1.000
_cell.angle_alpha   90.00
_cell.angle_beta   90.00
_cell.angle_gamma   90.00
#
_symmetry.space_group_name_H-M   'P 1'
#
loop_
_entity.id
_entity.type
_entity.pdbx_description
1 polymer ?
#
loop_
_entity_poly.entity_id
_entity_poly.type
_entity_poly.pdbx_seq_one_letter_code
_entity_poly.pdbx_strand_id
1 'polypeptide(L)'
;MRREINSVVHSHADEVVPFSISKATKLRPVWHAAGRCGYEIPVWDIADKFGDTNLLVQNGEQGDDLAQKLGSNRVVLMRGHGFAVAGESLIDAPWMSVYLPHNARMYMDALKLGEAKILSPGEIVEFQKIQSNSPAMQRAWEYWARRAGCET
;
A
#
# COMPACT_ATOMS: atom_id res chain seq x y z
N MET A 1 -4.75 -12.08 14.17
CA MET A 1 -5.51 -12.32 12.93
C MET A 1 -6.55 -11.21 12.77
N ARG A 2 -6.56 -10.50 11.63
CA ARG A 2 -7.48 -9.38 11.33
C ARG A 2 -8.70 -9.90 10.56
N ARG A 3 -9.84 -10.08 11.23
CA ARG A 3 -11.04 -10.73 10.65
C ARG A 3 -11.76 -9.88 9.62
N GLU A 4 -11.54 -8.58 9.62
CA GLU A 4 -12.11 -7.63 8.67
C GLU A 4 -11.39 -7.64 7.31
N ILE A 5 -10.25 -8.32 7.19
CA ILE A 5 -9.49 -8.40 5.94
C ILE A 5 -9.97 -9.57 5.10
N ASN A 6 -10.53 -9.24 3.93
CA ASN A 6 -11.09 -10.19 2.98
C ASN A 6 -10.30 -10.25 1.67
N SER A 7 -9.25 -9.44 1.53
CA SER A 7 -8.39 -9.42 0.34
C SER A 7 -6.97 -9.00 0.69
N VAL A 8 -5.99 -9.64 0.05
CA VAL A 8 -4.57 -9.29 0.17
C VAL A 8 -3.97 -9.27 -1.22
N VAL A 9 -3.15 -8.27 -1.51
CA VAL A 9 -2.30 -8.24 -2.70
C VAL A 9 -0.86 -8.01 -2.27
N HIS A 10 0.04 -8.74 -2.90
CA HIS A 10 1.48 -8.54 -2.81
C HIS A 10 1.99 -8.16 -4.20
N SER A 11 2.90 -7.20 -4.27
CA SER A 11 3.46 -6.71 -5.54
C SER A 11 4.88 -6.20 -5.36
N HIS A 12 5.66 -6.31 -6.44
CA HIS A 12 7.04 -5.83 -6.56
C HIS A 12 7.12 -4.54 -7.39
N ALA A 13 6.14 -3.64 -7.26
CA ALA A 13 6.17 -2.37 -7.98
C ALA A 13 7.45 -1.60 -7.63
N ASP A 14 8.26 -1.28 -8.64
CA ASP A 14 9.57 -0.68 -8.44
C ASP A 14 9.47 0.76 -7.91
N GLU A 15 8.35 1.45 -8.15
CA GLU A 15 8.14 2.82 -7.68
C GLU A 15 8.05 2.91 -6.15
N VAL A 16 7.67 1.83 -5.45
CA VAL A 16 7.58 1.83 -3.98
C VAL A 16 8.90 1.44 -3.30
N VAL A 17 9.76 0.67 -3.98
CA VAL A 17 10.98 0.11 -3.40
C VAL A 17 11.92 1.18 -2.85
N PRO A 18 12.13 2.35 -3.51
CA PRO A 18 12.94 3.44 -2.96
C PRO A 18 12.52 3.90 -1.56
N PHE A 19 11.22 3.93 -1.28
CA PHE A 19 10.70 4.30 0.05
C PHE A 19 10.88 3.19 1.10
N SER A 20 11.06 1.94 0.68
CA SER A 20 11.35 0.83 1.58
C SER A 20 12.82 0.81 2.05
N ILE A 21 13.73 1.39 1.25
CA ILE A 21 15.18 1.40 1.55
C ILE A 21 15.70 2.78 1.99
N SER A 22 14.90 3.84 1.82
CA SER A 22 15.26 5.19 2.26
C SER A 22 15.16 5.32 3.78
N LYS A 23 16.24 5.80 4.42
CA LYS A 23 16.23 6.18 5.84
C LYS A 23 15.69 7.59 6.07
N ALA A 24 15.67 8.44 5.04
CA ALA A 24 15.34 9.85 5.15
C ALA A 24 13.85 10.14 4.88
N THR A 25 13.24 9.39 3.96
CA THR A 25 11.90 9.70 3.45
C THR A 25 11.01 8.47 3.55
N LYS A 26 9.95 8.58 4.34
CA LYS A 26 8.89 7.56 4.43
C LYS A 26 7.83 7.84 3.37
N LEU A 27 7.27 6.79 2.77
CA LEU A 27 6.12 6.93 1.87
C LEU A 27 4.93 7.52 2.64
N ARG A 28 4.28 8.52 2.04
CA ARG A 28 3.10 9.21 2.55
C ARG A 28 2.09 9.41 1.42
N PRO A 29 0.78 9.39 1.69
CA PRO A 29 -0.21 9.79 0.70
C PRO A 29 -0.04 11.27 0.34
N VAL A 30 0.16 11.55 -0.94
CA VAL A 30 0.19 12.91 -1.53
C VAL A 30 -0.91 13.10 -2.59
N TRP A 31 -1.61 12.01 -2.93
CA TRP A 31 -2.67 11.98 -3.92
C TRP A 31 -3.96 11.44 -3.30
N HIS A 32 -5.10 12.07 -3.58
CA HIS A 32 -6.38 11.75 -2.93
C HIS A 32 -6.74 10.25 -2.99
N ALA A 33 -6.52 9.58 -4.13
CA ALA A 33 -6.83 8.15 -4.28
C ALA A 33 -5.96 7.26 -3.39
N ALA A 34 -4.77 7.73 -2.99
CA ALA A 34 -3.88 7.03 -2.06
C ALA A 34 -4.35 7.15 -0.60
N GLY A 35 -5.36 7.97 -0.29
CA GLY A 35 -5.97 8.04 1.04
C GLY A 35 -6.49 6.69 1.53
N ARG A 36 -6.88 5.78 0.62
CA ARG A 36 -7.25 4.40 0.97
C ARG A 36 -6.13 3.63 1.68
N CYS A 37 -4.87 3.95 1.38
CA CYS A 37 -3.69 3.27 1.96
C CYS A 37 -3.48 3.59 3.45
N GLY A 38 -4.14 4.65 3.96
CA GLY A 38 -3.92 5.15 5.31
C GLY A 38 -2.74 6.12 5.41
N TYR A 39 -2.64 6.81 6.55
CA TYR A 39 -1.64 7.85 6.77
C TYR A 39 -0.23 7.30 6.98
N GLU A 40 -0.12 6.29 7.84
CA GLU A 40 1.15 5.60 8.11
C GLU A 40 1.30 4.37 7.22
N ILE A 41 2.49 4.23 6.64
CA ILE A 41 2.89 3.08 5.82
C ILE A 41 4.19 2.54 6.43
N PRO A 42 4.12 1.51 7.29
CA PRO A 42 5.29 0.92 7.91
C PRO A 42 6.19 0.22 6.89
N VAL A 43 7.49 0.20 7.18
CA VAL A 43 8.48 -0.63 6.48
C VAL A 43 8.85 -1.79 7.40
N TRP A 44 8.63 -3.00 6.94
CA TRP A 44 9.12 -4.24 7.53
C TRP A 44 10.49 -4.58 6.97
N ASP A 45 11.45 -4.79 7.87
CA ASP A 45 12.76 -5.32 7.55
C ASP A 45 12.91 -6.69 8.20
N ILE A 46 12.93 -7.73 7.37
CA ILE A 46 13.13 -9.11 7.81
C ILE A 46 14.44 -9.28 8.60
N ALA A 47 15.45 -8.44 8.34
CA ALA A 47 16.75 -8.54 9.01
C ALA A 47 16.68 -8.14 10.49
N ASP A 48 15.71 -7.32 10.89
CA ASP A 48 15.55 -6.87 12.29
C ASP A 48 15.40 -8.03 13.26
N LYS A 49 14.79 -9.13 12.81
CA LYS A 49 14.53 -10.33 13.62
C LYS A 49 15.26 -11.58 13.13
N PHE A 50 15.47 -11.70 11.82
CA PHE A 50 15.97 -12.93 11.20
C PHE A 50 17.39 -12.81 10.63
N GLY A 51 18.06 -11.65 10.77
CA GLY A 51 19.41 -11.42 10.27
C GLY A 51 19.51 -11.47 8.75
N ASP A 52 20.63 -11.98 8.23
CA ASP A 52 20.83 -12.11 6.78
C ASP A 52 19.89 -13.18 6.21
N THR A 53 19.01 -12.76 5.29
CA THR A 53 18.05 -13.61 4.58
C THR A 53 18.06 -13.28 3.09
N ASN A 54 17.30 -14.04 2.29
CA ASN A 54 17.08 -13.74 0.87
C ASN A 54 15.96 -12.70 0.63
N LEU A 55 15.50 -12.01 1.68
CA LEU A 55 14.42 -11.02 1.67
C LEU A 55 13.01 -11.56 1.37
N LEU A 56 12.85 -12.88 1.26
CA LEU A 56 11.55 -13.52 1.04
C LEU A 56 10.90 -13.96 2.36
N VAL A 57 9.57 -13.96 2.38
CA VAL A 57 8.79 -14.65 3.41
C VAL A 57 8.66 -16.11 2.99
N GLN A 58 9.32 -17.00 3.72
CA GLN A 58 9.44 -18.43 3.40
C GLN A 58 8.72 -19.35 4.39
N ASN A 59 8.33 -18.82 5.55
CA ASN A 59 7.67 -19.60 6.60
C ASN A 59 6.65 -18.78 7.39
N GLY A 60 5.88 -19.46 8.24
CA GLY A 60 4.82 -18.86 9.04
C GLY A 60 5.32 -17.82 10.05
N GLU A 61 6.48 -18.03 10.67
CA GLU A 61 7.04 -17.08 11.64
C GLU A 61 7.38 -15.73 11.00
N GLN A 62 7.97 -15.75 9.80
CA GLN A 62 8.23 -14.54 9.02
C GLN A 62 6.93 -13.88 8.56
N GLY A 63 5.92 -14.68 8.19
CA GLY A 63 4.59 -14.17 7.85
C GLY A 63 3.89 -13.49 9.03
N ASP A 64 3.99 -14.08 10.22
CA ASP A 64 3.45 -13.49 11.45
C ASP A 64 4.16 -12.20 11.83
N ASP A 65 5.49 -12.14 11.65
CA ASP A 65 6.27 -10.94 11.91
C ASP A 65 5.91 -9.79 10.95
N LEU A 66 5.77 -10.10 9.66
CA LEU A 66 5.27 -9.16 8.66
C LEU A 66 3.85 -8.66 9.01
N ALA A 67 2.95 -9.57 9.41
CA ALA A 67 1.59 -9.23 9.81
C ALA A 67 1.55 -8.36 11.08
N GLN A 68 2.45 -8.61 12.03
CA GLN A 68 2.62 -7.76 13.21
C GLN A 68 3.08 -6.36 12.82
N LYS A 69 4.02 -6.25 11.87
CA LYS A 69 4.50 -4.95 11.39
C LYS A 69 3.44 -4.16 10.63
N LEU A 70 2.57 -4.84 9.88
CA LEU A 70 1.39 -4.22 9.28
C LEU A 70 0.49 -3.59 10.36
N GLY A 71 0.31 -4.27 11.50
CA GLY A 71 -0.47 -3.75 12.63
C GLY A 71 -1.92 -3.46 12.24
N SER A 72 -2.39 -2.25 12.49
CA SER A 72 -3.71 -1.75 12.05
C SER A 72 -3.69 -1.03 10.69
N ASN A 73 -2.54 -0.92 10.03
CA ASN A 73 -2.40 -0.23 8.76
C ASN A 73 -2.97 -1.07 7.59
N ARG A 74 -3.15 -0.46 6.42
CA ARG A 74 -3.61 -1.16 5.22
C ARG A 74 -2.47 -1.63 4.31
N VAL A 75 -1.29 -1.03 4.45
CA VAL A 75 -0.14 -1.27 3.60
C VAL A 75 1.09 -1.49 4.46
N VAL A 76 1.96 -2.41 4.07
CA VAL A 76 3.31 -2.57 4.62
C VAL A 76 4.30 -2.68 3.46
N LEU A 77 5.37 -1.90 3.51
CA LEU A 77 6.50 -2.06 2.59
C LEU A 77 7.44 -3.12 3.16
N MET A 78 8.04 -3.91 2.28
CA MET A 78 9.05 -4.92 2.62
C MET A 78 10.39 -4.41 2.08
N ARG A 79 11.36 -4.14 2.97
CA ARG A 79 12.63 -3.50 2.61
C ARG A 79 13.31 -4.23 1.45
N GLY A 80 13.51 -3.52 0.34
CA GLY A 80 14.22 -4.02 -0.83
C GLY A 80 13.48 -5.10 -1.62
N HIS A 81 12.18 -5.25 -1.40
CA HIS A 81 11.37 -6.33 -1.98
C HIS A 81 10.13 -5.77 -2.69
N GLY A 82 9.26 -5.05 -1.97
CA GLY A 82 7.98 -4.60 -2.53
C GLY A 82 7.02 -4.18 -1.44
N PHE A 83 5.74 -4.52 -1.61
CA PHE A 83 4.71 -4.23 -0.61
C PHE A 83 3.64 -5.31 -0.53
N ALA A 84 2.91 -5.30 0.58
CA ALA A 84 1.66 -6.03 0.75
C ALA A 84 0.56 -5.07 1.20
N VAL A 85 -0.66 -5.28 0.70
CA VAL A 85 -1.86 -4.54 1.12
C VAL A 85 -2.91 -5.48 1.65
N ALA A 86 -3.69 -5.00 2.63
CA ALA A 86 -4.77 -5.71 3.28
C ALA A 86 -6.06 -4.90 3.16
N GLY A 87 -7.00 -5.37 2.34
CA GLY A 87 -8.27 -4.72 2.04
C GLY A 87 -9.47 -5.45 2.66
N GLU A 88 -10.52 -4.70 2.96
CA GLU A 88 -11.77 -5.25 3.53
C GLU A 88 -12.71 -5.85 2.48
N SER A 89 -12.43 -5.61 1.20
CA SER A 89 -13.18 -6.15 0.07
C SER A 89 -12.27 -6.40 -1.13
N LEU A 90 -12.73 -7.23 -2.08
CA LEU A 90 -12.00 -7.52 -3.33
C LEU A 90 -11.71 -6.27 -4.18
N ILE A 91 -12.34 -5.12 -3.89
CA ILE A 91 -12.07 -3.86 -4.60
C ILE A 91 -10.99 -3.05 -3.89
N ASP A 92 -10.91 -3.12 -2.56
CA ASP A 92 -9.97 -2.31 -1.77
C ASP A 92 -8.51 -2.66 -2.04
N ALA A 93 -8.15 -3.95 -2.01
CA ALA A 93 -6.76 -4.35 -2.22
C ALA A 93 -6.26 -4.01 -3.63
N PRO A 94 -7.00 -4.28 -4.73
CA PRO A 94 -6.64 -3.81 -6.06
C PRO A 94 -6.55 -2.28 -6.17
N TRP A 95 -7.49 -1.54 -5.57
CA TRP A 95 -7.43 -0.07 -5.55
C TRP A 95 -6.12 0.44 -4.97
N MET A 96 -5.76 -0.04 -3.77
CA MET A 96 -4.50 0.35 -3.13
C MET A 96 -3.29 -0.11 -3.95
N SER A 97 -3.33 -1.29 -4.54
CA SER A 97 -2.21 -1.84 -5.33
C SER A 97 -1.94 -1.06 -6.62
N VAL A 98 -2.98 -0.44 -7.20
CA VAL A 98 -2.84 0.44 -8.37
C VAL A 98 -2.36 1.84 -7.97
N TYR A 99 -2.93 2.42 -6.91
CA TYR A 99 -2.67 3.81 -6.58
C TYR A 99 -1.48 4.04 -5.64
N LEU A 100 -1.01 3.02 -4.91
CA LEU A 100 0.19 3.14 -4.08
C LEU A 100 1.46 3.40 -4.91
N PRO A 101 1.75 2.65 -5.99
CA PRO A 101 2.91 2.93 -6.84
C PRO A 101 2.80 4.29 -7.55
N HIS A 102 1.60 4.65 -8.01
CA HIS A 102 1.35 5.97 -8.62
C HIS A 102 1.65 7.10 -7.63
N ASN A 103 1.18 6.98 -6.39
CA ASN A 103 1.47 7.92 -5.32
C ASN A 103 2.96 7.99 -5.00
N ALA A 104 3.66 6.85 -4.95
CA ALA A 104 5.09 6.81 -4.69
C ALA A 104 5.88 7.57 -5.76
N ARG A 105 5.55 7.37 -7.03
CA ARG A 105 6.14 8.12 -8.15
C ARG A 105 5.87 9.62 -8.03
N MET A 106 4.61 10.01 -7.82
CA MET A 106 4.23 11.42 -7.65
C MET A 106 4.95 12.08 -6.47
N TYR A 107 5.09 11.37 -5.35
CA TYR A 107 5.76 11.90 -4.18
C TYR A 107 7.25 12.11 -4.42
N MET A 108 7.90 11.13 -5.07
CA MET A 108 9.30 11.24 -5.46
C MET A 108 9.54 12.40 -6.44
N ASP A 109 8.62 12.62 -7.39
CA ASP A 109 8.69 13.75 -8.32
C ASP A 109 8.45 15.08 -7.61
N ALA A 110 7.50 15.16 -6.67
CA ALA A 110 7.25 16.36 -5.88
C ALA A 110 8.47 16.75 -5.03
N LEU A 111 9.20 15.78 -4.48
CA LEU A 111 10.43 16.02 -3.71
C LEU A 111 11.57 16.64 -4.54
N LYS A 112 11.56 16.46 -5.87
CA LYS A 112 12.51 17.13 -6.77
C LYS A 112 12.20 18.63 -6.94
N LEU A 113 10.97 19.03 -6.65
CA LEU A 113 10.52 20.43 -6.70
C LEU A 113 10.72 21.14 -5.35
N GLY A 114 11.01 20.40 -4.27
CA GLY A 114 11.17 20.91 -2.91
C GLY A 114 10.42 20.07 -1.88
N GLU A 115 10.09 20.66 -0.74
CA GLU A 115 9.27 19.99 0.27
C GLU A 115 7.85 19.74 -0.27
N ALA A 116 7.39 18.50 -0.20
CA ALA A 116 6.07 18.11 -0.67
C ALA A 116 5.05 18.14 0.46
N LYS A 117 3.91 18.81 0.23
CA LYS A 117 2.77 18.80 1.14
C LYS A 117 2.03 17.46 1.04
N ILE A 118 2.07 16.68 2.11
CA ILE A 118 1.34 15.41 2.21
C ILE A 118 -0.14 15.63 2.57
N LEU A 119 -0.97 14.61 2.34
CA LEU A 119 -2.34 14.61 2.85
C LEU A 119 -2.34 14.59 4.38
N SER A 120 -3.19 15.42 4.96
CA SER A 120 -3.46 15.42 6.39
C SER A 120 -4.24 14.16 6.82
N PRO A 121 -4.15 13.77 8.11
CA PRO A 121 -4.99 12.68 8.63
C PRO A 121 -6.49 12.90 8.38
N GLY A 122 -6.97 14.15 8.44
CA GLY A 122 -8.37 14.49 8.17
C GLY A 122 -8.78 14.21 6.73
N GLU A 123 -7.98 14.64 5.74
CA GLU A 123 -8.24 14.37 4.32
C GLU A 123 -8.26 12.87 4.01
N ILE A 124 -7.40 12.09 4.67
CA ILE A 124 -7.38 10.63 4.56
C ILE A 124 -8.65 10.01 5.14
N VAL A 125 -9.07 10.43 6.32
CA VAL A 125 -10.31 9.95 6.96
C VAL A 125 -11.52 10.27 6.09
N GLU A 126 -11.60 11.47 5.50
CA GLU A 126 -12.69 11.82 4.58
C GLU A 126 -12.72 10.90 3.35
N PHE A 127 -11.56 10.63 2.74
CA PHE A 127 -11.49 9.72 1.59
C PHE A 127 -11.90 8.28 1.95
N GLN A 128 -11.54 7.82 3.14
CA GLN A 128 -11.87 6.47 3.62
C GLN A 128 -13.38 6.25 3.87
N LYS A 129 -14.18 7.32 3.98
CA LYS A 129 -15.66 7.20 4.07
C LYS A 129 -16.30 6.72 2.77
N ILE A 130 -15.60 6.83 1.64
CA ILE A 130 -16.10 6.35 0.34
C ILE A 130 -16.20 4.83 0.40
N GLN A 131 -17.41 4.28 0.29
CA GLN A 131 -17.58 2.82 0.35
C GLN A 131 -17.14 2.15 -0.97
N SER A 132 -16.73 0.89 -0.90
CA SER A 132 -16.25 0.12 -2.06
C SER A 132 -17.33 -0.14 -3.12
N ASN A 133 -18.61 -0.08 -2.73
CA ASN A 133 -19.78 -0.11 -3.62
C ASN A 133 -20.15 1.27 -4.21
N SER A 134 -19.43 2.33 -3.87
CA SER A 134 -19.71 3.66 -4.41
C SER A 134 -19.47 3.71 -5.92
N PRO A 135 -20.20 4.56 -6.68
CA PRO A 135 -20.03 4.68 -8.12
C PRO A 135 -18.59 5.02 -8.53
N ALA A 136 -17.86 5.78 -7.72
CA ALA A 136 -16.47 6.13 -8.01
C ALA A 136 -15.54 4.92 -7.97
N MET A 137 -15.67 4.07 -6.94
CA MET A 137 -14.85 2.86 -6.81
C MET A 137 -15.25 1.78 -7.80
N GLN A 138 -16.55 1.60 -8.05
CA GLN A 138 -17.06 0.64 -9.03
C GLN A 138 -16.59 0.97 -10.44
N ARG A 139 -16.60 2.24 -10.87
CA ARG A 139 -16.08 2.63 -12.19
C ARG A 139 -14.60 2.30 -12.37
N ALA A 140 -13.78 2.49 -11.35
CA ALA A 140 -12.37 2.13 -11.42
C ALA A 140 -12.19 0.61 -11.51
N TRP A 141 -12.93 -0.14 -10.70
CA TRP A 141 -12.97 -1.59 -10.75
C TRP A 141 -13.36 -2.12 -12.13
N GLU A 142 -14.48 -1.65 -12.69
CA GLU A 142 -14.94 -2.01 -14.03
C GLU A 142 -13.90 -1.69 -15.10
N TYR A 143 -13.26 -0.52 -15.00
CA TYR A 143 -12.20 -0.13 -15.92
C TYR A 143 -11.02 -1.11 -15.88
N TRP A 144 -10.52 -1.47 -14.69
CA TRP A 144 -9.42 -2.41 -14.56
C TRP A 144 -9.82 -3.82 -15.01
N ALA A 145 -11.01 -4.28 -14.64
CA ALA A 145 -11.53 -5.58 -15.02
C ALA A 145 -11.65 -5.71 -16.55
N ARG A 146 -12.22 -4.69 -17.23
CA ARG A 146 -12.27 -4.67 -18.70
C ARG A 146 -10.88 -4.67 -19.33
N ARG A 147 -9.93 -3.91 -18.79
CA ARG A 147 -8.54 -3.90 -19.27
C ARG A 147 -7.82 -5.22 -19.04
N ALA A 148 -8.22 -5.98 -18.04
CA ALA A 148 -7.72 -7.33 -17.78
C ALA A 148 -8.43 -8.40 -18.63
N GLY A 149 -9.43 -8.03 -19.44
CA GLY A 149 -10.21 -8.96 -20.25
C GLY A 149 -11.32 -9.70 -19.49
N CYS A 150 -11.70 -9.22 -18.30
CA CYS A 150 -12.83 -9.75 -17.54
C CYS A 150 -14.14 -9.13 -18.01
N GLU A 151 -15.19 -9.96 -18.13
CA GLU A 151 -16.57 -9.47 -18.29
C GLU A 151 -17.06 -8.89 -16.95
N THR A 152 -17.72 -7.73 -16.99
CA THR A 152 -18.20 -6.95 -15.82
C THR A 152 -19.67 -6.67 -15.92
#